data_AF-A0A3G9IM76-F1
#
_entry.id   AF-A0A3G9IM76-F1
#
_cell.length_a   1.000
_cell.length_b   1.000
_cell.length_c   1.000
_cell.angle_alpha   90.00
_cell.angle_beta   90.00
_cell.angle_gamma   90.00
#
_symmetry.space_group_name_H-M   'P 1'
#
loop_
_entity.id
_entity.type
_entity.pdbx_description
1 polymer ?
#
loop_
_entity_poly.entity_id
_entity_poly.type
_entity_poly.pdbx_seq_one_letter_code
_entity_poly.pdbx_strand_id
1 'polypeptide(L)'
;MNVLYPYHTSPVNPSQVSPSQVSPSQIQMVSSIDPYVVEALSRLVGRCVLLETTRGAIEGAIVDVKPDHVLLQLHSRQACVRIAEIVWTMPL
;
A
#
# COMPACT_ATOMS: atom_id res chain seq x y z
N MET A 1 54.90 -10.64 -12.24
CA MET A 1 53.87 -9.58 -12.33
C MET A 1 53.42 -9.22 -10.93
N ASN A 2 53.82 -8.06 -10.40
CA ASN A 2 53.17 -7.39 -9.26
C ASN A 2 53.25 -5.88 -9.55
N VAL A 3 52.12 -5.27 -9.87
CA VAL A 3 52.01 -3.83 -10.14
C VAL A 3 51.83 -3.08 -8.82
N LEU A 4 52.73 -2.14 -8.58
CA LEU A 4 52.79 -1.27 -7.40
C LEU A 4 52.00 0.00 -7.73
N TYR A 5 50.84 0.22 -7.11
CA TYR A 5 50.10 1.48 -7.27
C TYR A 5 50.67 2.55 -6.32
N PRO A 6 51.05 3.74 -6.80
CA PRO A 6 51.49 4.81 -5.91
C PRO A 6 50.27 5.50 -5.25
N TYR A 7 50.28 5.62 -3.92
CA TYR A 7 49.34 6.47 -3.20
C TYR A 7 49.67 7.94 -3.50
N HIS A 8 48.76 8.62 -4.19
CA HIS A 8 48.83 10.07 -4.36
C HIS A 8 48.10 10.74 -3.19
N THR A 9 48.85 11.23 -2.21
CA THR A 9 48.30 12.01 -1.08
C THR A 9 48.15 13.47 -1.49
N SER A 10 47.03 13.82 -2.11
CA SER A 10 46.62 15.24 -2.15
C SER A 10 46.06 15.62 -0.77
N PRO A 11 46.53 16.71 -0.13
CA PRO A 11 45.97 17.16 1.14
C PRO A 11 44.53 17.65 0.89
N VAL A 12 43.56 16.96 1.50
CA VAL A 12 42.17 17.40 1.51
C VAL A 12 42.09 18.66 2.36
N ASN A 13 41.81 19.81 1.74
CA ASN A 13 41.66 21.06 2.45
C ASN A 13 40.35 21.01 3.28
N PRO A 14 40.40 21.04 4.62
CA PRO A 14 39.22 20.92 5.48
C PRO A 14 38.23 22.08 5.31
N SER A 15 38.59 23.12 4.56
CA SER A 15 37.72 24.27 4.27
C SER A 15 36.64 23.99 3.21
N GLN A 16 36.60 22.81 2.58
CA GLN A 16 35.65 22.48 1.51
C GLN A 16 34.53 21.50 1.88
N VAL A 17 34.43 21.04 3.14
CA VAL A 17 33.28 20.23 3.59
C VAL A 17 32.09 21.14 3.91
N SER A 18 31.36 21.56 2.87
CA SER A 18 30.04 22.17 3.08
C SER A 18 29.05 21.10 3.54
N PRO A 19 28.33 21.27 4.68
CA PRO A 19 27.34 20.30 5.17
C PRO A 19 26.07 20.20 4.31
N SER A 20 26.04 20.83 3.12
CA SER A 20 24.86 21.06 2.30
C SER A 20 24.44 19.88 1.41
N GLN A 21 25.15 18.75 1.44
CA GLN A 21 24.89 17.62 0.54
C GLN A 21 24.41 16.37 1.29
N VAL A 22 23.38 16.52 2.13
CA VAL A 22 22.50 15.40 2.49
C VAL A 22 21.19 15.61 1.75
N SER A 23 21.13 15.14 0.49
CA SER A 23 19.86 15.02 -0.21
C SER A 23 18.96 14.13 0.64
N PRO A 24 17.76 14.57 1.07
CA PRO A 24 16.87 13.70 1.81
C PRO A 24 16.59 12.51 0.91
N SER A 25 16.97 11.31 1.37
CA SER A 25 16.59 10.06 0.74
C SER A 25 15.08 10.13 0.47
N GLN A 26 14.71 9.97 -0.79
CA GLN A 26 13.32 9.98 -1.23
C GLN A 26 12.53 8.99 -0.36
N ILE A 27 11.66 9.50 0.50
CA ILE A 27 10.80 8.67 1.34
C ILE A 27 9.82 7.96 0.39
N GLN A 28 10.07 6.69 0.13
CA GLN A 28 9.16 5.85 -0.65
C GLN A 28 8.17 5.20 0.30
N MET A 29 6.92 5.66 0.27
CA MET A 29 5.83 4.97 0.94
C MET A 29 5.53 3.68 0.16
N VAL A 30 5.87 2.53 0.75
CA VAL A 30 5.52 1.22 0.22
C VAL A 30 4.27 0.75 0.96
N SER A 31 3.18 0.58 0.21
CA SER A 31 1.91 0.09 0.73
C SER A 31 1.41 -1.02 -0.17
N SER A 32 0.99 -2.15 0.41
CA SER A 32 0.29 -3.22 -0.30
C SER A 32 -1.21 -2.91 -0.49
N ILE A 33 -1.64 -1.70 -0.13
CA ILE A 33 -3.02 -1.24 -0.29
C ILE A 33 -3.18 -0.73 -1.72
N ASP A 34 -4.17 -1.26 -2.43
CA ASP A 34 -4.64 -0.67 -3.68
C ASP A 34 -5.64 0.45 -3.35
N PRO A 35 -5.24 1.73 -3.43
CA PRO A 35 -6.11 2.84 -3.04
C PRO A 35 -7.34 2.95 -3.96
N TYR A 36 -7.26 2.50 -5.21
CA TYR A 36 -8.39 2.56 -6.14
C TYR A 36 -9.46 1.54 -5.79
N VAL A 37 -9.07 0.36 -5.29
CA VAL A 37 -10.03 -0.65 -4.80
C VAL A 37 -10.75 -0.14 -3.54
N VAL A 38 -10.02 0.46 -2.60
CA VAL A 38 -10.61 1.07 -1.39
C VAL A 38 -11.58 2.18 -1.78
N GLU A 39 -11.18 3.07 -2.69
CA GLU A 39 -12.03 4.16 -3.16
C GLU A 39 -13.28 3.64 -3.89
N ALA A 40 -13.15 2.64 -4.75
CA ALA A 40 -14.25 2.04 -5.48
C ALA A 40 -15.28 1.40 -4.52
N LEU A 41 -14.82 0.64 -3.52
CA LEU A 41 -15.69 0.05 -2.50
C LEU A 41 -16.33 1.12 -1.62
N SER A 42 -15.60 2.19 -1.28
CA SER A 42 -16.13 3.30 -0.47
C SER A 42 -17.30 4.01 -1.15
N ARG A 43 -17.31 4.11 -2.48
CA ARG A 43 -18.42 4.66 -3.27
C ARG A 43 -19.69 3.80 -3.22
N LEU A 44 -19.58 2.55 -2.75
CA LEU A 44 -20.67 1.59 -2.64
C LEU A 44 -21.18 1.44 -1.19
N VAL A 45 -20.67 2.23 -0.24
CA VAL A 45 -21.20 2.25 1.14
C VAL A 45 -22.70 2.54 1.14
N GLY A 46 -23.44 1.74 1.92
CA GLY A 46 -24.90 1.75 2.01
C GLY A 46 -25.61 0.93 0.92
N ARG A 47 -24.89 0.34 -0.04
CA ARG A 47 -25.48 -0.48 -1.12
C ARG A 47 -25.24 -1.97 -0.89
N CYS A 48 -26.16 -2.79 -1.38
CA CYS A 48 -25.97 -4.23 -1.48
C CYS A 48 -24.97 -4.54 -2.61
N VAL A 49 -24.07 -5.47 -2.33
CA VAL A 49 -23.05 -5.94 -3.27
C VAL A 49 -22.91 -7.45 -3.18
N LEU A 50 -22.44 -8.05 -4.27
CA LEU A 50 -21.89 -9.39 -4.29
C LEU A 50 -20.36 -9.28 -4.33
N LEU A 51 -19.70 -9.81 -3.31
CA LEU A 51 -18.24 -9.94 -3.26
C LEU A 51 -17.87 -11.39 -3.54
N GLU A 52 -17.16 -11.64 -4.63
CA GLU A 52 -16.51 -12.93 -4.84
C GLU A 52 -15.19 -12.92 -4.10
N THR A 53 -15.03 -13.86 -3.17
CA THR A 53 -13.77 -14.06 -2.47
C THR A 53 -13.06 -15.30 -2.98
N THR A 54 -11.80 -15.47 -2.58
CA THR A 54 -11.04 -16.71 -2.81
C THR A 54 -11.72 -17.97 -2.23
N ARG A 55 -12.72 -17.81 -1.34
CA ARG A 55 -13.48 -18.89 -0.69
C ARG A 55 -14.96 -18.92 -1.08
N GLY A 56 -15.35 -18.17 -2.12
CA GLY A 56 -16.73 -18.10 -2.63
C GLY A 56 -17.39 -16.73 -2.43
N ALA A 57 -18.63 -16.62 -2.92
CA ALA A 57 -19.40 -15.39 -2.93
C ALA A 57 -20.05 -15.05 -1.58
N ILE A 58 -20.07 -13.76 -1.26
CA ILE A 58 -20.75 -13.20 -0.09
C ILE A 58 -21.61 -12.02 -0.56
N GLU A 59 -22.90 -12.06 -0.23
CA GLU A 59 -23.84 -10.98 -0.50
C GLU A 59 -24.14 -10.20 0.79
N GLY A 60 -24.13 -8.88 0.72
CA GLY A 60 -24.46 -8.02 1.85
C GLY A 60 -24.35 -6.53 1.53
N ALA A 61 -24.81 -5.70 2.46
CA ALA A 61 -24.69 -4.25 2.34
C ALA A 61 -23.36 -3.75 2.90
N ILE A 62 -22.65 -2.89 2.18
CA ILE A 62 -21.41 -2.29 2.69
C ILE A 62 -21.76 -1.27 3.79
N VAL A 63 -21.21 -1.47 4.98
CA VAL A 63 -21.38 -0.56 6.12
C VAL A 63 -20.23 0.45 6.18
N ASP A 64 -19.00 -0.03 6.01
CA ASP A 64 -17.79 0.79 6.10
C ASP A 64 -16.66 0.12 5.31
N VAL A 65 -15.66 0.90 4.90
CA VAL A 65 -14.49 0.43 4.16
C VAL A 65 -13.24 0.97 4.84
N LYS A 66 -12.34 0.05 5.22
CA LYS A 66 -11.00 0.33 5.73
C LYS A 66 -9.96 -0.06 4.68
N PRO A 67 -8.71 0.41 4.82
CA PRO A 67 -7.68 0.14 3.82
C PRO A 67 -7.40 -1.36 3.57
N ASP A 68 -7.66 -2.22 4.56
CA ASP A 68 -7.38 -3.65 4.50
C ASP A 68 -8.64 -4.54 4.45
N HIS A 69 -9.83 -4.00 4.77
CA HIS A 69 -11.07 -4.76 4.85
C HIS A 69 -12.33 -3.94 4.57
N VAL A 70 -13.40 -4.63 4.18
CA VAL A 70 -14.76 -4.11 4.04
C VAL A 70 -15.62 -4.70 5.15
N LEU A 71 -16.40 -3.85 5.82
CA LEU A 71 -17.43 -4.28 6.75
C LEU A 71 -18.75 -4.47 6.01
N LEU A 72 -19.26 -5.70 5.98
CA LEU A 72 -20.57 -6.03 5.40
C LEU A 72 -21.60 -6.25 6.49
N GLN A 73 -22.79 -5.67 6.31
CA GLN A 73 -24.02 -6.08 6.96
C GLN A 73 -24.62 -7.24 6.17
N LEU A 74 -24.60 -8.43 6.78
CA LEU A 74 -25.35 -9.59 6.31
C LEU A 74 -26.73 -9.58 6.99
N HIS A 75 -27.55 -10.60 6.74
CA HIS A 75 -28.90 -10.75 7.30
C HIS A 75 -29.02 -10.34 8.79
N SER A 76 -28.34 -11.05 9.71
CA SER A 76 -28.44 -10.82 11.15
C SER A 76 -27.10 -10.53 11.84
N ARG A 77 -26.01 -10.42 11.07
CA ARG A 77 -24.65 -10.26 11.58
C ARG A 77 -23.81 -9.42 10.65
N GLN A 78 -22.69 -8.92 11.16
CA GLN A 78 -21.67 -8.24 10.37
C GLN A 78 -20.47 -9.16 10.12
N ALA A 79 -19.77 -8.92 9.01
CA ALA A 79 -18.54 -9.62 8.66
C ALA A 79 -17.51 -8.63 8.11
N CYS A 80 -16.27 -8.76 8.57
CA CYS A 80 -15.13 -8.07 7.95
C CYS A 80 -14.51 -8.99 6.90
N VAL A 81 -14.52 -8.55 5.63
CA VAL A 81 -13.89 -9.26 4.52
C VAL A 81 -12.60 -8.54 4.17
N ARG A 82 -11.45 -9.24 4.20
CA ARG A 82 -10.17 -8.65 3.78
C ARG A 82 -10.21 -8.30 2.30
N ILE A 83 -9.81 -7.08 1.95
CA ILE A 83 -9.76 -6.61 0.56
C ILE A 83 -8.84 -7.50 -0.28
N ALA A 84 -7.72 -7.95 0.29
CA ALA A 84 -6.77 -8.85 -0.39
C ALA A 84 -7.36 -10.21 -0.81
N GLU A 85 -8.50 -10.61 -0.25
CA GLU A 85 -9.17 -11.87 -0.55
C GLU A 85 -10.34 -11.70 -1.53
N ILE A 86 -10.65 -10.47 -1.95
CA ILE A 86 -11.71 -10.16 -2.91
C ILE A 86 -11.14 -10.34 -4.32
N VAL A 87 -11.78 -11.19 -5.11
CA VAL A 87 -11.45 -11.43 -6.52
C VAL A 87 -12.16 -10.43 -7.42
N TRP A 88 -13.44 -10.17 -7.16
CA TRP A 88 -14.23 -9.13 -7.84
C TRP A 88 -15.42 -8.68 -6.99
N THR A 89 -15.99 -7.53 -7.34
CA THR A 89 -17.18 -6.95 -6.71
C THR A 89 -18.20 -6.55 -7.76
N MET A 90 -19.49 -6.78 -7.47
CA MET A 90 -20.62 -6.37 -8.30
C MET A 90 -21.67 -5.65 -7.45
N PRO A 91 -22.03 -4.40 -7.76
CA PRO A 91 -23.20 -3.74 -7.17
C PRO A 91 -24.50 -4.46 -7.57
N LEU A 92 -25.43 -4.58 -6.62
CA LEU A 92 -26.77 -5.17 -6.83
C LEU A 92 -27.87 -4.09 -6.86
#